data_AF-S4VMG2-F1
#
_entry.id   AF-S4VMG2-F1
#
_cell.length_a   1.000
_cell.length_b   1.000
_cell.length_c   1.000
_cell.angle_alpha   90.00
_cell.angle_beta   90.00
_cell.angle_gamma   90.00
#
_symmetry.space_group_name_H-M   'P 1'
#
loop_
_entity.id
_entity.type
_entity.pdbx_description
1 polymer ?
#
loop_
_entity_poly.entity_id
_entity_poly.type
_entity_poly.pdbx_seq_one_letter_code
_entity_poly.pdbx_strand_id
1 'polypeptide(L)'
;SLDATGDERSWGNPLTSKELIDAIAEQGFKSIRIPVTWGHRMNDDNKIDPDFLDRVAEIVNWSLDAGMYVMLNMHHDSDWIYNMKTNRTGVLDRYRAA
;
A
#
# COMPACT_ATOMS: atom_id res chain seq x y z
N SER A 1 5.66 6.40 -3.19
CA SER A 1 4.93 5.12 -3.25
C SER A 1 4.40 4.72 -1.89
N LEU A 2 3.13 4.30 -1.81
CA LEU A 2 2.39 4.05 -0.55
C LEU A 2 2.80 2.74 0.16
N ASP A 3 3.63 1.92 -0.47
CA ASP A 3 4.17 0.68 0.08
C ASP A 3 5.46 0.87 0.91
N ALA A 4 6.15 1.99 0.73
CA ALA A 4 7.37 2.26 1.48
C ALA A 4 7.09 2.27 3.00
N THR A 5 7.94 1.58 3.78
CA THR A 5 7.88 1.62 5.23
C THR A 5 8.38 2.98 5.72
N GLY A 6 7.49 3.80 6.28
CA GLY A 6 7.77 5.18 6.69
C GLY A 6 6.85 6.19 5.99
N ASP A 7 7.43 7.18 5.32
CA ASP A 7 6.66 8.07 4.44
C ASP A 7 6.64 7.58 2.99
N GLU A 8 5.77 8.17 2.17
CA GLU A 8 5.65 7.83 0.73
C GLU A 8 6.97 8.03 -0.05
N ARG A 9 7.92 8.79 0.50
CA ARG A 9 9.23 9.10 -0.10
C ARG A 9 10.36 8.21 0.40
N SER A 10 10.12 7.36 1.40
CA SER A 10 11.16 6.70 2.17
C SER A 10 12.06 5.78 1.33
N TRP A 11 11.57 5.32 0.18
CA TRP A 11 12.33 4.52 -0.79
C TRP A 11 12.67 5.27 -2.09
N GLY A 12 12.86 6.60 -2.02
CA GLY A 12 13.43 7.41 -3.10
C GLY A 12 12.45 7.88 -4.18
N ASN A 13 11.20 7.42 -4.15
CA ASN A 13 10.16 7.93 -5.03
C ASN A 13 9.66 9.30 -4.57
N PRO A 14 9.26 10.20 -5.50
CA PRO A 14 8.48 11.36 -5.12
C PRO A 14 7.10 10.95 -4.59
N LEU A 15 6.34 11.93 -4.10
CA LEU A 15 4.92 11.71 -3.87
C LEU A 15 4.24 11.42 -5.21
N THR A 16 3.31 10.48 -5.21
CA THR A 16 2.42 10.23 -6.33
C THR A 16 1.66 11.51 -6.65
N SER A 17 1.72 11.95 -7.89
CA SER A 17 0.96 13.12 -8.34
C SER A 17 -0.15 12.67 -9.28
N LYS A 18 -1.16 13.52 -9.46
CA LYS A 18 -2.23 13.25 -10.43
C LYS A 18 -1.67 13.15 -11.85
N GLU A 19 -0.70 13.98 -12.19
CA GLU A 19 -0.05 14.00 -13.51
C GLU A 19 0.63 12.66 -13.82
N LEU A 20 1.21 12.00 -12.81
CA LEU A 20 1.76 10.66 -12.98
C LEU A 20 0.67 9.64 -13.33
N ILE A 21 -0.46 9.69 -12.65
CA ILE A 21 -1.60 8.79 -12.87
C ILE A 21 -2.20 9.02 -14.27
N ASP A 22 -2.42 10.28 -14.63
CA ASP A 22 -2.92 10.66 -15.96
C ASP A 22 -1.97 10.18 -17.07
N ALA A 23 -0.65 10.40 -16.91
CA ALA A 23 0.34 9.96 -17.88
C ALA A 23 0.41 8.43 -18.04
N ILE A 24 0.14 7.66 -16.99
CA ILE A 24 0.02 6.20 -17.07
C ILE A 24 -1.22 5.82 -17.88
N ALA A 25 -2.37 6.45 -17.63
CA ALA A 25 -3.59 6.18 -18.38
C ALA A 25 -3.47 6.58 -19.86
N GLU A 26 -2.84 7.71 -20.17
CA GLU A 26 -2.57 8.19 -21.54
C GLU A 26 -1.67 7.25 -22.34
N GLN A 27 -0.75 6.56 -21.68
CA GLN A 27 0.07 5.50 -22.30
C GLN A 27 -0.74 4.23 -22.66
N GLY A 28 -2.02 4.18 -22.31
CA GLY A 28 -2.94 3.11 -22.69
C GLY A 28 -3.12 2.01 -21.66
N PHE A 29 -2.49 2.12 -20.48
CA PHE A 29 -2.75 1.20 -19.37
C PHE A 29 -4.20 1.29 -18.93
N LYS A 30 -4.80 0.13 -18.60
CA LYS A 30 -6.23 0.02 -18.21
C LYS A 30 -6.45 -0.31 -16.76
N SER A 31 -5.38 -0.67 -16.04
CA SER A 31 -5.45 -1.03 -14.64
C SER A 31 -4.17 -0.62 -13.93
N ILE A 32 -4.31 -0.18 -12.68
CA ILE A 32 -3.20 0.14 -11.79
C ILE A 32 -3.33 -0.64 -10.49
N ARG A 33 -2.20 -1.17 -10.00
CA ARG A 33 -2.11 -1.75 -8.66
C ARG A 33 -1.44 -0.73 -7.75
N ILE A 34 -2.11 -0.38 -6.67
CA ILE A 34 -1.63 0.56 -5.65
C ILE A 34 -1.24 -0.29 -4.43
N PRO A 35 0.04 -0.67 -4.27
CA PRO A 35 0.47 -1.38 -3.09
C PRO A 35 0.55 -0.43 -1.89
N VAL A 36 0.04 -0.86 -0.74
CA VAL A 36 0.04 -0.05 0.48
C VAL A 36 0.52 -0.89 1.66
N THR A 37 1.42 -0.33 2.46
CA THR A 37 1.88 -0.94 3.73
C THR A 37 1.25 -0.19 4.88
N TRP A 38 0.43 -0.87 5.68
CA TRP A 38 -0.46 -0.20 6.63
C TRP A 38 0.04 -0.22 8.07
N GLY A 39 0.78 -1.25 8.47
CA GLY A 39 1.08 -1.53 9.89
C GLY A 39 1.79 -0.40 10.63
N HIS A 40 2.63 0.39 9.95
CA HIS A 40 3.31 1.56 10.54
C HIS A 40 2.46 2.84 10.54
N ARG A 41 1.25 2.77 9.98
CA ARG A 41 0.25 3.84 9.93
C ARG A 41 -0.95 3.55 10.83
N MET A 42 -0.91 2.47 11.60
CA MET A 42 -1.94 2.09 12.55
C MET A 42 -1.51 2.44 13.98
N ASN A 43 -2.47 2.82 14.82
CA ASN A 43 -2.27 2.92 16.26
C ASN A 43 -2.47 1.55 16.94
N ASP A 44 -2.30 1.51 18.27
CA ASP A 44 -2.43 0.27 19.07
C ASP A 44 -3.83 -0.37 19.01
N ASP A 45 -4.86 0.40 18.65
CA ASP A 45 -6.24 -0.08 18.44
C ASP A 45 -6.50 -0.54 17.00
N ASN A 46 -5.45 -0.67 16.17
CA ASN A 46 -5.52 -0.94 14.72
C ASN A 46 -6.29 0.12 13.91
N LYS A 47 -6.42 1.36 14.42
CA LYS A 47 -6.98 2.47 13.63
C LYS A 47 -5.89 3.06 12.75
N ILE A 48 -6.19 3.17 11.46
CA ILE A 48 -5.31 3.81 10.47
C ILE A 48 -5.33 5.32 10.70
N ASP A 49 -4.16 5.95 10.57
CA ASP A 49 -3.99 7.41 10.50
C ASP A 49 -4.94 8.00 9.44
N PRO A 50 -5.87 8.89 9.83
CA PRO A 50 -6.88 9.43 8.92
C PRO A 50 -6.25 10.21 7.75
N ASP A 51 -5.17 10.95 7.98
CA ASP A 51 -4.52 11.74 6.92
C ASP A 51 -3.88 10.80 5.88
N PHE A 52 -3.34 9.67 6.33
CA PHE A 52 -2.82 8.64 5.44
C PHE A 52 -3.94 7.96 4.66
N LEU A 53 -5.07 7.66 5.31
CA LEU A 53 -6.23 7.05 4.65
C LEU A 53 -6.82 7.96 3.56
N ASP A 54 -6.94 9.26 3.84
CA ASP A 54 -7.37 10.27 2.87
C ASP A 54 -6.41 10.36 1.68
N ARG A 55 -5.09 10.28 1.94
CA ARG A 55 -4.07 10.24 0.90
C ARG A 55 -4.16 8.99 0.01
N VAL A 56 -4.46 7.82 0.58
CA VAL A 56 -4.71 6.60 -0.22
C VAL A 56 -5.96 6.79 -1.07
N ALA A 57 -7.04 7.31 -0.49
CA ALA A 57 -8.30 7.56 -1.20
C ALA A 57 -8.11 8.56 -2.36
N GLU A 58 -7.31 9.61 -2.17
CA GLU A 58 -6.97 10.59 -3.21
C GLU A 58 -6.35 9.92 -4.44
N ILE A 59 -5.31 9.08 -4.25
CA ILE A 59 -4.63 8.40 -5.37
C ILE A 59 -5.53 7.37 -6.04
N VAL A 60 -6.36 6.66 -5.25
CA VAL A 60 -7.38 5.74 -5.78
C VAL A 60 -8.38 6.51 -6.65
N ASN A 61 -8.89 7.64 -6.17
CA ASN A 61 -9.85 8.46 -6.90
C ASN A 61 -9.26 9.01 -8.20
N TRP A 62 -8.04 9.53 -8.19
CA TRP A 62 -7.36 9.93 -9.43
C TRP A 62 -7.27 8.79 -10.45
N SER A 63 -7.01 7.57 -9.98
CA SER A 63 -6.91 6.39 -10.85
C SER A 63 -8.27 5.98 -11.44
N LEU A 64 -9.34 6.08 -10.65
CA LEU A 64 -10.71 5.83 -11.10
C LEU A 64 -11.20 6.92 -12.07
N ASP A 65 -10.90 8.19 -11.78
CA ASP A 65 -11.24 9.33 -12.64
C ASP A 65 -10.51 9.25 -13.99
N ALA A 66 -9.30 8.71 -14.02
CA ALA A 66 -8.55 8.40 -15.24
C ALA A 66 -9.10 7.18 -16.01
N GLY A 67 -10.19 6.55 -15.53
CA GLY A 67 -10.86 5.43 -16.19
C GLY A 67 -10.13 4.09 -16.07
N MET A 68 -9.24 3.93 -15.07
CA MET A 68 -8.52 2.69 -14.82
C MET A 68 -9.22 1.80 -13.78
N TYR A 69 -9.05 0.49 -13.90
CA TYR A 69 -9.35 -0.45 -12.81
C TYR A 69 -8.28 -0.36 -11.72
N VAL A 70 -8.69 -0.39 -10.45
CA VAL A 70 -7.76 -0.25 -9.31
C VAL A 70 -7.71 -1.55 -8.50
N MET A 71 -6.50 -2.04 -8.26
CA MET A 71 -6.23 -3.08 -7.25
C MET A 71 -5.52 -2.44 -6.06
N LEU A 72 -6.16 -2.48 -4.88
CA LEU A 72 -5.60 -2.06 -3.60
C LEU A 72 -5.31 -3.30 -2.75
N ASN A 73 -4.24 -3.29 -1.95
CA ASN A 73 -3.92 -4.42 -1.09
C ASN A 73 -3.20 -4.04 0.21
N MET A 74 -2.84 -5.05 0.99
CA MET A 74 -1.81 -4.99 2.03
C MET A 74 -0.50 -5.52 1.44
N HIS A 75 0.60 -4.76 1.52
CA HIS A 75 1.84 -5.09 0.82
C HIS A 75 2.93 -5.66 1.72
N HIS A 76 3.65 -4.83 2.48
CA HIS A 76 4.73 -5.30 3.38
C HIS A 76 4.23 -5.70 4.77
N ASP A 77 2.92 -5.61 5.02
CA ASP A 77 2.29 -6.13 6.23
C ASP A 77 2.51 -7.64 6.42
N SER A 78 2.90 -8.35 5.36
CA SER A 78 3.24 -9.77 5.36
C SER A 78 4.71 -10.09 5.65
N ASP A 79 5.59 -9.10 5.83
CA ASP A 79 7.05 -9.32 5.93
C ASP A 79 7.46 -10.24 7.10
N TRP A 80 6.61 -10.38 8.12
CA TRP A 80 6.81 -11.34 9.20
C TRP A 80 6.93 -12.80 8.71
N ILE A 81 6.34 -13.14 7.55
CA ILE A 81 6.43 -14.46 6.93
C ILE A 81 7.88 -14.82 6.56
N TYR A 82 8.73 -13.83 6.24
CA TYR A 82 10.13 -14.09 5.88
C TYR A 82 10.94 -14.73 7.03
N ASN A 83 10.46 -14.63 8.27
CA ASN A 83 11.06 -15.29 9.42
C ASN A 83 10.79 -16.80 9.50
N MET A 84 10.14 -17.42 8.51
CA MET A 84 9.78 -18.85 8.53
C MET A 84 10.98 -19.77 8.81
N LYS A 85 12.17 -19.42 8.32
CA LYS A 85 13.41 -20.21 8.53
C LYS A 85 13.92 -20.13 9.97
N THR A 86 13.78 -18.97 10.63
CA THR A 86 14.39 -18.68 11.94
C THR A 86 13.39 -18.73 13.09
N ASN A 87 12.10 -18.54 12.82
CA ASN A 87 11.00 -18.55 13.79
C ASN A 87 9.74 -19.19 13.19
N ARG A 88 9.84 -20.49 12.84
CA ARG A 88 8.72 -21.23 12.24
C ARG A 88 7.46 -21.23 13.12
N THR A 89 7.62 -21.43 14.43
CA THR A 89 6.49 -21.50 15.37
C THR A 89 5.74 -20.18 15.42
N GLY A 90 6.43 -19.05 15.66
CA GLY A 90 5.78 -17.74 15.72
C GLY A 90 5.13 -17.32 14.41
N VAL A 91 5.72 -17.66 13.26
CA VAL A 91 5.10 -17.44 11.94
C VAL A 91 3.82 -18.26 11.79
N LEU A 92 3.83 -19.55 12.13
CA LEU A 92 2.63 -20.38 12.02
C LEU A 92 1.53 -20.00 13.00
N ASP A 93 1.89 -19.60 14.22
CA ASP A 93 0.93 -19.13 15.22
C ASP A 93 0.21 -17.88 14.71
N ARG A 94 0.96 -16.89 14.20
CA ARG A 94 0.38 -15.68 13.60
C ARG A 94 -0.47 -15.98 12.37
N TYR A 95 -0.01 -16.87 11.48
CA TYR A 95 -0.76 -17.25 10.28
C TYR A 95 -2.11 -17.91 10.60
N ARG A 96 -2.18 -18.64 11.72
CA ARG A 96 -3.37 -19.38 12.16
C ARG A 96 -4.28 -18.59 13.10
N ALA A 97 -3.88 -17.40 13.53
CA ALA A 97 -4.60 -16.59 14.51
C ALA A 97 -5.87 -15.90 13.94
N ALA A 98 -6.40 -16.37 12.80
CA ALA A 98 -7.62 -15.87 12.17
C ALA A 98 -8.86 -16.66 12.61
#